data_AF-A0A9D1SHC2-F1
#
_entry.id   AF-A0A9D1SHC2-F1
#
_cell.length_a   1.000
_cell.length_b   1.000
_cell.length_c   1.000
_cell.angle_alpha   90.00
_cell.angle_beta   90.00
_cell.angle_gamma   90.00
#
_symmetry.space_group_name_H-M   'P 1'
#
loop_
_entity.id
_entity.type
_entity.pdbx_description
1 polymer ?
#
loop_
_entity_poly.entity_id
_entity_poly.type
_entity_poly.pdbx_seq_one_letter_code
_entity_poly.pdbx_strand_id
1 'polypeptide(L)'
;MKAKQERLVPRQTDESLVERAQAGDKQATEELLSRYAGLVRGRARGFFLVGGETEDLIQEGMIGLYRAVSEYRVDREGGMSFKNFAYLCVSRRIIDAVKASARKKNVPLNNYVSLFQSEWEMPVSSPEDEVIRGEDRREFLQKMSKELSDFEFRVTVMYMDGLSCAEICEATGKEEKSVDNAIQRSKKKLQKLLKR
;
A
#
# COMPACT_ATOMS: atom_id res chain seq x y z
N MET A 1 28.24 40.42 -15.91
CA MET A 1 27.97 39.01 -15.57
C MET A 1 26.48 38.85 -15.34
N LYS A 2 25.77 37.97 -16.06
CA LYS A 2 24.33 37.73 -15.84
C LYS A 2 24.16 36.67 -14.76
N ALA A 3 23.44 36.97 -13.68
CA ALA A 3 23.03 35.96 -12.72
C ALA A 3 22.10 34.95 -13.41
N LYS A 4 22.39 33.65 -13.27
CA LYS A 4 21.42 32.61 -13.62
C LYS A 4 20.28 32.69 -12.61
N GLN A 5 19.15 33.26 -13.03
CA GLN A 5 17.90 33.14 -12.30
C GLN A 5 17.49 31.67 -12.34
N GLU A 6 17.81 30.93 -11.29
CA GLU A 6 17.33 29.57 -11.11
C GLU A 6 15.82 29.66 -10.88
N ARG A 7 15.07 29.45 -11.97
CA ARG A 7 13.61 29.66 -12.01
C ARG A 7 12.99 28.54 -11.18
N LEU A 8 12.67 28.84 -9.92
CA LEU A 8 11.97 27.94 -9.01
C LEU A 8 10.61 27.56 -9.63
N VAL A 9 10.57 26.45 -10.37
CA VAL A 9 9.36 26.00 -11.03
C VAL A 9 8.40 25.53 -9.94
N PRO A 10 7.18 26.10 -9.82
CA PRO A 10 6.23 25.64 -8.82
C PRO A 10 5.93 24.16 -9.05
N ARG A 11 6.07 23.36 -7.98
CA ARG A 11 5.83 21.91 -8.03
C ARG A 11 4.39 21.67 -8.48
N GLN A 12 4.23 21.08 -9.66
CA GLN A 12 2.91 20.76 -10.20
C GLN A 12 2.16 19.82 -9.24
N THR A 13 0.86 20.08 -9.09
CA THR A 13 -0.06 19.23 -8.34
C THR A 13 -0.13 17.85 -8.98
N ASP A 14 -0.41 16.83 -8.17
CA ASP A 14 -0.49 15.46 -8.69
C ASP A 14 -1.68 15.32 -9.64
N GLU A 15 -2.78 16.03 -9.38
CA GLU A 15 -3.97 16.09 -10.22
C GLU A 15 -3.66 16.60 -11.63
N SER A 16 -2.91 17.71 -11.76
CA SER A 16 -2.54 18.28 -13.07
C SER A 16 -1.53 17.39 -13.83
N LEU A 17 -0.64 16.70 -13.10
CA LEU A 17 0.22 15.68 -13.69
C LEU A 17 -0.59 14.49 -14.22
N VAL A 18 -1.66 14.08 -13.53
CA VAL A 18 -2.53 12.99 -13.96
C VAL A 18 -3.29 13.34 -15.23
N GLU A 19 -3.88 14.53 -15.31
CA GLU A 19 -4.57 15.00 -16.53
C GLU A 19 -3.64 14.96 -17.75
N ARG A 20 -2.40 15.45 -17.60
CA ARG A 20 -1.37 15.39 -18.65
C ARG A 20 -1.03 13.94 -19.01
N ALA A 21 -0.80 13.08 -18.02
CA ALA A 21 -0.47 11.68 -18.25
C ALA A 21 -1.61 10.95 -18.99
N GLN A 22 -2.87 11.20 -18.62
CA GLN A 22 -4.05 10.67 -19.31
C GLN A 22 -4.22 11.22 -20.73
N ALA A 23 -3.79 12.45 -20.98
CA ALA A 23 -3.68 13.03 -22.33
C ALA A 23 -2.50 12.47 -23.17
N GLY A 24 -1.73 11.51 -22.64
CA GLY A 24 -0.63 10.84 -23.34
C GLY A 24 0.77 11.43 -23.06
N ASP A 25 0.90 12.35 -22.11
CA ASP A 25 2.18 12.92 -21.71
C ASP A 25 3.03 11.90 -20.94
N LYS A 26 4.03 11.34 -21.64
CA LYS A 26 4.97 10.37 -21.06
C LYS A 26 5.82 10.96 -19.94
N GLN A 27 6.19 12.24 -20.01
CA GLN A 27 7.00 12.88 -18.96
C GLN A 27 6.18 13.07 -17.69
N ALA A 28 4.90 13.43 -17.81
CA ALA A 28 3.99 13.50 -16.66
C ALA A 28 3.76 12.11 -16.03
N THR A 29 3.66 11.07 -16.87
CA THR A 29 3.58 9.68 -16.41
C THR A 29 4.84 9.25 -15.64
N GLU A 30 6.03 9.49 -16.21
CA GLU A 30 7.31 9.15 -15.60
C GLU A 30 7.55 9.91 -14.28
N GLU A 31 7.21 11.20 -14.22
CA GLU A 31 7.26 12.01 -12.99
C GLU A 31 6.35 11.45 -11.89
N LEU A 32 5.10 11.07 -12.22
CA LEU A 32 4.19 10.44 -11.26
C LEU A 32 4.71 9.09 -10.76
N LEU A 33 5.17 8.23 -11.68
CA LEU A 33 5.74 6.92 -11.33
C LEU A 33 6.97 7.07 -10.42
N SER A 34 7.86 8.03 -10.73
CA SER A 34 9.05 8.34 -9.92
C SER A 34 8.67 8.88 -8.53
N ARG A 35 7.81 9.90 -8.48
CA ARG A 35 7.31 10.55 -7.24
C ARG A 35 6.66 9.56 -6.27
N TYR A 36 5.98 8.54 -6.80
CA TYR A 36 5.26 7.53 -6.02
C TYR A 36 5.99 6.19 -5.85
N ALA A 37 7.16 5.99 -6.48
CA ALA A 37 7.94 4.76 -6.33
C ALA A 37 8.37 4.47 -4.88
N GLY A 38 8.60 5.52 -4.07
CA GLY A 38 8.87 5.38 -2.64
C GLY A 38 7.70 4.77 -1.86
N LEU A 39 6.46 5.20 -2.18
CA LEU A 39 5.24 4.62 -1.61
C LEU A 39 5.10 3.14 -2.00
N VAL A 40 5.38 2.79 -3.26
CA VAL A 40 5.34 1.40 -3.73
C VAL A 40 6.35 0.52 -2.98
N ARG A 41 7.62 0.95 -2.86
CA ARG A 41 8.65 0.20 -2.14
C ARG A 41 8.34 0.06 -0.66
N GLY A 42 7.98 1.16 0.01
CA GLY A 42 7.59 1.15 1.43
C GLY A 42 6.40 0.23 1.69
N ARG A 43 5.43 0.19 0.75
CA ARG A 43 4.28 -0.71 0.84
C ARG A 43 4.66 -2.17 0.62
N ALA A 44 5.44 -2.47 -0.40
CA ALA A 44 5.87 -3.83 -0.75
C ALA A 44 6.70 -4.49 0.36
N ARG A 45 7.61 -3.74 0.99
CA ARG A 45 8.45 -4.19 2.12
C ARG A 45 7.63 -4.64 3.35
N GLY A 46 6.40 -4.14 3.51
CA GLY A 46 5.50 -4.59 4.57
C GLY A 46 4.93 -6.00 4.38
N PHE A 47 5.15 -6.62 3.23
CA PHE A 47 4.65 -7.95 2.88
C PHE A 47 5.77 -8.85 2.35
N PHE A 48 5.48 -10.15 2.26
CA PHE A 48 6.43 -11.15 1.79
C PHE A 48 5.73 -12.17 0.89
N LEU A 49 6.41 -12.61 -0.17
CA LEU A 49 5.99 -13.72 -1.03
C LEU A 49 6.71 -15.00 -0.59
N VAL A 50 5.96 -16.08 -0.43
CA VAL A 50 6.52 -17.36 0.03
C VAL A 50 7.43 -17.96 -1.04
N GLY A 51 8.73 -17.72 -0.90
CA GLY A 51 9.75 -18.09 -1.89
C GLY A 51 9.68 -17.25 -3.17
N GLY A 52 9.48 -15.94 -3.02
CA GLY A 52 9.61 -14.92 -4.06
C GLY A 52 10.27 -13.67 -3.48
N GLU A 53 10.63 -12.70 -4.33
CA GLU A 53 11.40 -11.53 -3.91
C GLU A 53 10.48 -10.33 -3.59
N THR A 54 10.96 -9.38 -2.79
CA THR A 54 10.22 -8.12 -2.57
C THR A 54 10.10 -7.32 -3.87
N GLU A 55 11.02 -7.50 -4.82
CA GLU A 55 10.94 -6.91 -6.16
C GLU A 55 9.69 -7.35 -6.94
N ASP A 56 9.24 -8.60 -6.82
CA ASP A 56 7.99 -9.06 -7.45
C ASP A 56 6.77 -8.25 -6.94
N LEU A 57 6.75 -7.94 -5.63
CA LEU A 57 5.71 -7.09 -5.02
C LEU A 57 5.85 -5.62 -5.41
N ILE A 58 7.08 -5.15 -5.61
CA ILE A 58 7.33 -3.80 -6.15
C ILE A 58 6.77 -3.71 -7.57
N GLN A 59 6.97 -4.72 -8.43
CA GLN A 59 6.40 -4.73 -9.79
C GLN A 59 4.87 -4.74 -9.78
N GLU A 60 4.22 -5.60 -8.99
CA GLU A 60 2.75 -5.57 -8.85
C GLU A 60 2.24 -4.25 -8.28
N GLY A 61 2.97 -3.64 -7.33
CA GLY A 61 2.70 -2.32 -6.82
C GLY A 61 2.82 -1.22 -7.89
N MET A 62 3.86 -1.24 -8.73
CA MET A 62 4.03 -0.32 -9.86
C MET A 62 2.93 -0.48 -10.91
N ILE A 63 2.46 -1.70 -11.17
CA ILE A 63 1.27 -1.96 -12.02
C ILE A 63 0.02 -1.33 -11.39
N GLY A 64 -0.12 -1.37 -10.06
CA GLY A 64 -1.19 -0.68 -9.33
C GLY A 64 -1.11 0.84 -9.45
N LEU A 65 0.10 1.40 -9.35
CA LEU A 65 0.34 2.84 -9.51
C LEU A 65 0.04 3.32 -10.94
N TYR A 66 0.49 2.59 -11.96
CA TYR A 66 0.20 2.92 -13.36
C TYR A 66 -1.31 2.91 -13.67
N ARG A 67 -2.03 1.93 -13.11
CA ARG A 67 -3.50 1.90 -13.16
C ARG A 67 -4.12 3.09 -12.43
N ALA A 68 -3.59 3.48 -11.28
CA ALA A 68 -4.08 4.66 -10.57
C ALA A 68 -3.99 5.93 -11.42
N VAL A 69 -2.85 6.16 -12.11
CA VAL A 69 -2.70 7.26 -13.07
C VAL A 69 -3.74 7.18 -14.19
N SER A 70 -4.01 5.97 -14.69
CA SER A 70 -4.95 5.76 -15.81
C SER A 70 -6.43 5.84 -15.43
N GLU A 71 -6.78 5.53 -14.18
CA GLU A 71 -8.18 5.34 -13.72
C GLU A 71 -8.68 6.49 -12.82
N TYR A 72 -7.80 7.38 -12.32
CA TYR A 72 -8.18 8.50 -11.45
C TYR A 72 -9.05 9.53 -12.18
N ARG A 73 -9.96 10.18 -11.44
CA ARG A 73 -10.87 11.21 -11.95
C ARG A 73 -10.79 12.43 -11.05
N VAL A 74 -10.25 13.53 -11.59
CA VAL A 74 -10.06 14.79 -10.87
C VAL A 74 -11.42 15.40 -10.46
N ASP A 75 -12.38 15.43 -11.38
CA ASP A 75 -13.69 16.09 -11.18
C ASP A 75 -14.73 15.24 -10.41
N ARG A 76 -14.29 14.26 -9.61
CA ARG A 76 -15.24 13.50 -8.77
C ARG A 76 -15.60 14.34 -7.55
N GLU A 77 -16.80 14.90 -7.53
CA GLU A 77 -17.32 15.64 -6.37
C GLU A 77 -17.27 14.77 -5.10
N GLY A 78 -16.61 15.28 -4.06
CA GLY A 78 -16.31 14.52 -2.82
C GLY A 78 -15.26 13.41 -2.96
N GLY A 79 -14.53 13.34 -4.08
CA GLY A 79 -13.52 12.32 -4.35
C GLY A 79 -12.23 12.49 -3.54
N MET A 80 -11.54 11.37 -3.32
CA MET A 80 -10.23 11.34 -2.67
C MET A 80 -9.12 11.97 -3.52
N SER A 81 -8.06 12.45 -2.86
CA SER A 81 -6.83 12.93 -3.54
C SER A 81 -6.17 11.82 -4.35
N PHE A 82 -5.41 12.19 -5.40
CA PHE A 82 -4.66 11.20 -6.18
C PHE A 82 -3.73 10.36 -5.30
N LYS A 83 -3.13 10.97 -4.27
CA LYS A 83 -2.26 10.29 -3.30
C LYS A 83 -2.94 9.09 -2.63
N ASN A 84 -4.18 9.27 -2.16
CA ASN A 84 -4.93 8.22 -1.47
C ASN A 84 -5.44 7.18 -2.47
N PHE A 85 -5.85 7.59 -3.67
CA PHE A 85 -6.23 6.67 -4.75
C PHE A 85 -5.06 5.78 -5.21
N ALA A 86 -3.88 6.37 -5.42
CA ALA A 86 -2.65 5.66 -5.73
C ALA A 86 -2.27 4.67 -4.61
N TYR A 87 -2.32 5.12 -3.35
CA TYR A 87 -2.09 4.25 -2.19
C TYR A 87 -3.00 3.01 -2.19
N LEU A 88 -4.28 3.19 -2.53
CA LEU A 88 -5.28 2.13 -2.57
C LEU A 88 -5.05 1.15 -3.71
N CYS A 89 -4.80 1.62 -4.93
CA CYS A 89 -4.52 0.75 -6.08
C CYS A 89 -3.22 -0.05 -5.89
N VAL A 90 -2.16 0.58 -5.37
CA VAL A 90 -0.89 -0.07 -5.01
C VAL A 90 -1.12 -1.13 -3.92
N SER A 91 -1.78 -0.75 -2.82
CA SER A 91 -2.08 -1.67 -1.71
C SER A 91 -2.90 -2.87 -2.16
N ARG A 92 -3.95 -2.64 -2.97
CA ARG A 92 -4.82 -3.70 -3.48
C ARG A 92 -4.02 -4.71 -4.33
N ARG A 93 -3.15 -4.23 -5.21
CA ARG A 93 -2.29 -5.08 -6.04
C ARG A 93 -1.33 -5.95 -5.23
N ILE A 94 -0.61 -5.34 -4.30
CA ILE A 94 0.32 -6.06 -3.42
C ILE A 94 -0.42 -7.11 -2.58
N ILE A 95 -1.57 -6.75 -1.98
CA ILE A 95 -2.40 -7.68 -1.20
C ILE A 95 -2.91 -8.84 -2.07
N ASP A 96 -3.37 -8.56 -3.29
CA ASP A 96 -3.91 -9.58 -4.20
C ASP A 96 -2.80 -10.54 -4.66
N ALA A 97 -1.58 -10.05 -4.92
CA ALA A 97 -0.41 -10.87 -5.24
C ALA A 97 0.01 -11.78 -4.07
N VAL A 98 0.09 -11.23 -2.86
CA VAL A 98 0.41 -11.98 -1.62
C VAL A 98 -0.62 -13.10 -1.39
N LYS A 99 -1.91 -12.78 -1.46
CA LYS A 99 -3.00 -13.77 -1.30
C LYS A 99 -2.99 -14.82 -2.42
N ALA A 100 -2.70 -14.46 -3.67
CA ALA A 100 -2.56 -15.41 -4.77
C ALA A 100 -1.38 -16.37 -4.55
N SER A 101 -0.22 -15.87 -4.09
CA SER A 101 0.93 -16.71 -3.76
C SER A 101 0.64 -17.67 -2.60
N ALA A 102 -0.01 -17.19 -1.53
CA ALA A 102 -0.38 -18.02 -0.38
C ALA A 102 -1.32 -19.18 -0.78
N ARG A 103 -2.32 -18.91 -1.64
CA ARG A 103 -3.25 -19.94 -2.14
C ARG A 103 -2.59 -20.99 -3.02
N LYS A 104 -1.66 -20.60 -3.90
CA LYS A 104 -1.08 -21.50 -4.92
C LYS A 104 -0.25 -22.65 -4.34
N LYS A 105 0.28 -22.54 -3.12
CA LYS A 105 1.30 -23.49 -2.61
C LYS A 105 0.81 -24.48 -1.54
N ASN A 106 -0.31 -24.26 -0.83
CA ASN A 106 -0.77 -25.14 0.28
C ASN A 106 0.32 -25.48 1.34
N VAL A 107 1.33 -24.62 1.49
CA VAL A 107 2.49 -24.84 2.37
C VAL A 107 2.29 -24.09 3.69
N PRO A 108 2.51 -24.71 4.86
CA PRO A 108 2.63 -23.99 6.13
C PRO A 108 3.80 -23.00 6.01
N LEU A 109 3.58 -21.71 6.26
CA LEU A 109 4.67 -20.73 6.33
C LEU A 109 5.61 -21.09 7.48
N ASN A 110 6.63 -21.88 7.15
CA ASN A 110 7.82 -22.15 7.95
C ASN A 110 9.03 -21.88 7.07
N ASN A 111 9.27 -20.61 6.78
CA ASN A 111 10.58 -20.10 6.41
C ASN A 111 10.71 -18.70 6.98
N TYR A 112 11.65 -18.58 7.92
CA TYR A 112 12.04 -17.38 8.63
C TYR A 112 13.04 -16.57 7.78
N VAL A 113 13.45 -15.41 8.31
CA VAL A 113 14.63 -14.56 7.98
C VAL A 113 14.25 -13.08 7.76
N SER A 114 15.06 -12.21 8.37
CA SER A 114 14.88 -10.76 8.47
C SER A 114 15.82 -9.99 7.53
N LEU A 115 15.59 -8.67 7.32
CA LEU A 115 16.56 -7.63 6.88
C LEU A 115 15.89 -6.24 6.61
N PHE A 116 16.72 -5.18 6.62
CA PHE A 116 16.45 -3.74 6.90
C PHE A 116 16.53 -2.82 5.62
N GLN A 117 16.25 -1.49 5.55
CA GLN A 117 15.67 -0.41 6.40
C GLN A 117 15.18 0.77 5.48
N SER A 118 14.74 1.90 6.08
CA SER A 118 14.67 3.32 5.62
C SER A 118 13.91 3.72 4.31
N GLU A 119 13.27 4.90 4.20
CA GLU A 119 13.48 6.14 4.96
C GLU A 119 12.23 7.05 5.05
N TRP A 120 11.93 7.54 6.25
CA TRP A 120 11.34 8.85 6.60
C TRP A 120 11.60 9.03 8.12
N GLU A 121 12.45 9.99 8.50
CA GLU A 121 12.88 10.25 9.89
C GLU A 121 11.77 10.97 10.71
N MET A 122 11.68 11.02 12.05
CA MET A 122 12.52 10.76 13.26
C MET A 122 11.59 10.30 14.43
N PRO A 123 12.04 9.98 15.68
CA PRO A 123 13.41 9.85 16.21
C PRO A 123 13.76 8.44 16.76
N VAL A 124 15.05 8.26 17.07
CA VAL A 124 15.66 7.02 17.59
C VAL A 124 14.97 6.40 18.82
N SER A 125 14.62 5.11 18.68
CA SER A 125 14.77 4.09 19.75
C SER A 125 15.74 3.01 19.22
N SER A 126 16.25 2.11 20.06
CA SER A 126 17.41 1.24 19.73
C SER A 126 17.20 0.44 18.43
N PRO A 127 18.25 0.20 17.61
CA PRO A 127 18.14 -0.68 16.43
C PRO A 127 17.51 -2.04 16.74
N GLU A 128 17.74 -2.59 17.93
CA GLU A 128 17.14 -3.85 18.39
C GLU A 128 15.61 -3.72 18.58
N ASP A 129 15.12 -2.60 19.12
CA ASP A 129 13.68 -2.34 19.29
C ASP A 129 12.96 -2.18 17.93
N GLU A 130 13.67 -1.80 16.87
CA GLU A 130 13.12 -1.63 15.53
C GLU A 130 13.05 -2.97 14.77
N VAL A 131 14.06 -3.84 14.95
CA VAL A 131 14.04 -5.24 14.45
C VAL A 131 12.84 -5.99 15.00
N ILE A 132 12.67 -6.01 16.32
CA ILE A 132 11.62 -6.75 17.02
C ILE A 132 10.23 -6.29 16.56
N ARG A 133 9.98 -4.97 16.53
CA ARG A 133 8.69 -4.40 16.10
C ARG A 133 8.38 -4.65 14.61
N GLY A 134 9.41 -4.71 13.76
CA GLY A 134 9.26 -5.07 12.34
C GLY A 134 8.92 -6.55 12.13
N GLU A 135 9.55 -7.43 12.91
CA GLU A 135 9.30 -8.87 12.91
C GLU A 135 7.89 -9.21 13.39
N ASP A 136 7.48 -8.62 14.52
CA ASP A 136 6.11 -8.71 15.05
C ASP A 136 5.06 -8.30 14.00
N ARG A 137 5.25 -7.17 13.32
CA ARG A 137 4.30 -6.69 12.30
C ARG A 137 4.18 -7.66 11.13
N ARG A 138 5.29 -8.21 10.65
CA ARG A 138 5.32 -9.17 9.54
C ARG A 138 4.69 -10.51 9.93
N GLU A 139 5.01 -11.03 11.11
CA GLU A 139 4.40 -12.26 11.63
C GLU A 139 2.89 -12.07 11.85
N PHE A 140 2.48 -10.92 12.39
CA PHE A 140 1.08 -10.56 12.59
C PHE A 140 0.33 -10.46 11.25
N LEU A 141 0.88 -9.81 10.22
CA LEU A 141 0.29 -9.76 8.88
C LEU A 141 0.18 -11.16 8.25
N GLN A 142 1.15 -12.05 8.48
CA GLN A 142 1.05 -13.45 8.03
C GLN A 142 -0.07 -14.21 8.77
N LYS A 143 -0.16 -14.09 10.11
CA LYS A 143 -1.25 -14.67 10.92
C LYS A 143 -2.62 -14.15 10.44
N MET A 144 -2.75 -12.84 10.25
CA MET A 144 -3.93 -12.20 9.65
C MET A 144 -4.28 -12.79 8.27
N SER A 145 -3.28 -13.01 7.40
CA SER A 145 -3.53 -13.49 6.02
C SER A 145 -4.14 -14.90 5.95
N LYS A 146 -3.89 -15.73 6.97
CA LYS A 146 -4.44 -17.10 7.12
C LYS A 146 -5.85 -17.10 7.74
N GLU A 147 -6.07 -16.28 8.75
CA GLU A 147 -7.28 -16.29 9.60
C GLU A 147 -8.41 -15.39 9.07
N LEU A 148 -8.06 -14.34 8.33
CA LEU A 148 -8.99 -13.42 7.70
C LEU A 148 -9.28 -13.85 6.26
N SER A 149 -10.58 -13.84 5.89
CA SER A 149 -10.99 -13.93 4.48
C SER A 149 -10.37 -12.79 3.66
N ASP A 150 -10.29 -12.92 2.35
CA ASP A 150 -9.61 -11.92 1.51
C ASP A 150 -10.18 -10.51 1.67
N PHE A 151 -11.49 -10.38 1.83
CA PHE A 151 -12.15 -9.09 2.08
C PHE A 151 -11.84 -8.56 3.48
N GLU A 152 -11.94 -9.40 4.52
CA GLU A 152 -11.57 -9.04 5.91
C GLU A 152 -10.12 -8.61 6.02
N PHE A 153 -9.19 -9.34 5.38
CA PHE A 153 -7.77 -9.01 5.34
C PHE A 153 -7.54 -7.65 4.68
N ARG A 154 -8.11 -7.42 3.49
CA ARG A 154 -7.94 -6.16 2.75
C ARG A 154 -8.48 -4.95 3.53
N VAL A 155 -9.69 -5.07 4.10
CA VAL A 155 -10.31 -4.03 4.92
C VAL A 155 -9.48 -3.74 6.18
N THR A 156 -9.04 -4.78 6.90
CA THR A 156 -8.27 -4.60 8.14
C THR A 156 -6.91 -3.96 7.88
N VAL A 157 -6.23 -4.39 6.82
CA VAL A 157 -4.95 -3.80 6.40
C VAL A 157 -5.13 -2.32 6.07
N MET A 158 -6.08 -1.95 5.20
CA MET A 158 -6.34 -0.54 4.87
C MET A 158 -6.69 0.31 6.11
N TYR A 159 -7.49 -0.23 7.03
CA TYR A 159 -7.81 0.44 8.29
C TYR A 159 -6.59 0.62 9.21
N MET A 160 -5.71 -0.39 9.31
CA MET A 160 -4.45 -0.30 10.06
C MET A 160 -3.46 0.71 9.48
N ASP A 161 -3.55 0.99 8.17
CA ASP A 161 -2.76 2.04 7.53
C ASP A 161 -3.41 3.43 7.61
N GLY A 162 -4.47 3.59 8.41
CA GLY A 162 -5.08 4.88 8.77
C GLY A 162 -6.24 5.34 7.88
N LEU A 163 -6.71 4.52 6.94
CA LEU A 163 -7.80 4.92 6.04
C LEU A 163 -9.16 4.91 6.74
N SER A 164 -9.99 5.89 6.40
CA SER A 164 -11.37 6.00 6.87
C SER A 164 -12.27 4.94 6.25
N CYS A 165 -13.42 4.65 6.89
CA CYS A 165 -14.42 3.72 6.34
C CYS A 165 -14.88 4.14 4.94
N ALA A 166 -15.03 5.44 4.67
CA ALA A 166 -15.42 5.97 3.36
C ALA A 166 -14.39 5.64 2.27
N GLU A 167 -13.09 5.88 2.54
CA GLU A 167 -12.01 5.55 1.60
C GLU A 167 -11.90 4.04 1.35
N ILE A 168 -12.13 3.22 2.40
CA ILE A 168 -12.16 1.76 2.26
C ILE A 168 -13.37 1.29 1.44
N CYS A 169 -14.54 1.94 1.58
CA CYS A 169 -15.71 1.68 0.74
C CYS A 169 -15.41 1.96 -0.74
N GLU A 170 -14.82 3.12 -1.04
CA GLU A 170 -14.41 3.50 -2.40
C GLU A 170 -13.38 2.51 -2.97
N ALA A 171 -12.34 2.18 -2.19
CA ALA A 171 -11.29 1.23 -2.58
C ALA A 171 -11.79 -0.18 -2.93
N THR A 172 -12.78 -0.64 -2.18
CA THR A 172 -13.29 -2.01 -2.26
C THR A 172 -14.54 -2.16 -3.13
N GLY A 173 -15.20 -1.04 -3.48
CA GLY A 173 -16.50 -1.04 -4.14
C GLY A 173 -17.59 -1.69 -3.29
N LYS A 174 -17.54 -1.49 -1.96
CA LYS A 174 -18.47 -2.07 -0.99
C LYS A 174 -19.12 -1.00 -0.13
N GLU A 175 -20.35 -1.25 0.28
CA GLU A 175 -21.11 -0.44 1.22
C GLU A 175 -20.45 -0.39 2.62
N GLU A 176 -20.70 0.69 3.35
CA GLU A 176 -20.18 0.94 4.70
C GLU A 176 -20.51 -0.19 5.67
N LYS A 177 -21.74 -0.69 5.63
CA LYS A 177 -22.20 -1.82 6.44
C LYS A 177 -21.37 -3.09 6.20
N SER A 178 -20.92 -3.33 4.96
CA SER A 178 -20.06 -4.48 4.63
C SER A 178 -18.63 -4.28 5.15
N VAL A 179 -18.10 -3.05 5.10
CA VAL A 179 -16.78 -2.68 5.64
C VAL A 179 -16.75 -2.77 7.17
N ASP A 180 -17.71 -2.15 7.88
CA ASP A 180 -17.82 -2.23 9.35
C ASP A 180 -17.94 -3.69 9.83
N ASN A 181 -18.84 -4.47 9.22
CA ASN A 181 -18.96 -5.89 9.53
C ASN A 181 -17.64 -6.67 9.33
N ALA A 182 -16.83 -6.31 8.34
CA ALA A 182 -15.51 -6.91 8.13
C ALA A 182 -14.51 -6.48 9.21
N ILE A 183 -14.48 -5.21 9.61
CA ILE A 183 -13.64 -4.71 10.73
C ILE A 183 -14.02 -5.43 12.03
N GLN A 184 -15.31 -5.53 12.36
CA GLN A 184 -15.80 -6.17 13.58
C GLN A 184 -15.46 -7.67 13.63
N ARG A 185 -15.66 -8.41 12.53
CA ARG A 185 -15.29 -9.83 12.46
C ARG A 185 -13.77 -10.01 12.56
N SER A 186 -13.00 -9.16 11.89
CA SER A 186 -11.53 -9.19 11.97
C SER A 186 -11.06 -8.94 13.39
N LYS A 187 -11.54 -7.88 14.06
CA LYS A 187 -11.22 -7.58 15.46
C LYS A 187 -11.50 -8.78 16.38
N LYS A 188 -12.65 -9.45 16.23
CA LYS A 188 -13.01 -10.67 17.00
C LYS A 188 -12.08 -11.85 16.70
N LYS A 189 -11.60 -12.01 15.47
CA LYS A 189 -10.62 -13.06 15.09
C LYS A 189 -9.23 -12.74 15.65
N LEU A 190 -8.71 -11.53 15.43
CA LEU A 190 -7.37 -11.12 15.87
C LEU A 190 -7.26 -11.08 17.41
N GLN A 191 -8.32 -10.71 18.12
CA GLN A 191 -8.38 -10.83 19.60
C GLN A 191 -8.25 -12.27 20.11
N LYS A 192 -8.53 -13.30 19.30
CA LYS A 192 -8.26 -14.71 19.67
C LYS A 192 -6.82 -15.12 19.38
N LEU A 193 -6.17 -14.49 18.39
CA LEU A 193 -4.77 -14.73 18.04
C LEU A 193 -3.81 -14.08 19.05
N LEU A 194 -4.17 -12.92 19.59
CA LEU A 194 -3.40 -12.20 20.62
C LEU A 194 -3.61 -12.74 22.06
N LYS A 195 -4.41 -13.79 22.23
CA LYS A 195 -4.68 -14.47 23.52
C LYS A 195 -4.08 -15.89 23.57
N ARG A 196 -3.17 -16.20 22.66
CA ARG A 196 -2.43 -17.46 22.52
C ARG A 196 -0.95 -17.15 22.41
#